data_AF-A0A258V4Y4-F1
#
_entry.id   AF-A0A258V4Y4-F1
#
_cell.length_a   1.000
_cell.length_b   1.000
_cell.length_c   1.000
_cell.angle_alpha   90.00
_cell.angle_beta   90.00
_cell.angle_gamma   90.00
#
_symmetry.space_group_name_H-M   'P 1'
#
loop_
_entity.id
_entity.type
_entity.pdbx_description
1 polymer ?
#
loop_
_entity_poly.entity_id
_entity_poly.type
_entity_poly.pdbx_seq_one_letter_code
_entity_poly.pdbx_strand_id
1 'polypeptide(L)' 'IMPSLKNEPIIKHWSGLRPGTPENLPVISAHPTIQNLYLNTGHFRYGLTMAPASAALVTALMCGDTPSIDATPYQCHA' A
#
# COMPACT_ATOMS: atom_id res chain seq x y z
N ILE A 1 0.19 -21.99 20.14
CA ILE A 1 -1.24 -21.63 19.93
C ILE A 1 -2.09 -22.76 19.35
N MET A 2 -1.55 -23.73 18.58
CA MET A 2 -2.31 -24.91 18.12
C MET A 2 -1.51 -26.22 18.29
N PRO A 3 -1.62 -26.92 19.44
CA PRO A 3 -0.89 -28.18 19.69
C PRO A 3 -1.31 -29.33 18.77
N SER A 4 -2.54 -29.32 18.26
CA SER A 4 -3.08 -30.34 17.35
C SER A 4 -2.30 -30.44 16.04
N LEU A 5 -1.66 -29.36 15.59
CA LEU A 5 -0.93 -29.33 14.32
C LEU A 5 0.50 -29.90 14.42
N LYS A 6 0.91 -30.44 15.58
CA LYS A 6 2.30 -30.84 15.84
C LYS A 6 2.86 -31.82 14.81
N ASN A 7 2.04 -32.75 14.32
CA ASN A 7 2.45 -33.81 13.41
C ASN A 7 1.94 -33.60 11.98
N GLU A 8 1.30 -32.46 11.68
CA GLU A 8 0.81 -32.18 10.34
C GLU A 8 1.98 -31.84 9.40
N PRO A 9 1.96 -32.30 8.14
CA PRO A 9 3.04 -32.03 7.20
C PRO A 9 3.05 -30.55 6.80
N ILE A 10 4.24 -29.96 6.74
CA ILE A 10 4.43 -28.63 6.15
C ILE A 10 4.28 -28.75 4.62
N ILE A 11 3.26 -28.10 4.08
CA ILE A 11 2.98 -28.11 2.64
C ILE A 11 3.92 -27.15 1.89
N LYS A 12 4.22 -25.97 2.46
CA LYS A 12 5.01 -24.93 1.80
C LYS A 12 5.56 -23.89 2.78
N HIS A 13 6.77 -23.41 2.51
CA HIS A 13 7.34 -22.20 3.10
C HIS A 13 7.62 -21.15 2.02
N TRP A 14 7.49 -19.87 2.37
CA TRP A 14 7.82 -18.77 1.47
C TRP A 14 8.19 -17.51 2.25
N SER A 15 8.83 -16.58 1.56
CA SER A 15 9.12 -15.23 2.04
C SER A 15 8.74 -14.23 0.96
N GLY A 16 8.35 -13.03 1.36
CA GLY A 16 8.02 -11.94 0.46
C GLY A 16 8.44 -10.61 1.05
N LEU A 17 9.04 -9.78 0.19
CA LEU A 17 9.41 -8.41 0.54
C LEU A 17 8.14 -7.56 0.69
N ARG A 18 8.16 -6.64 1.66
CA ARG A 18 7.06 -5.74 1.92
C ARG A 18 7.56 -4.31 1.75
N PRO A 19 7.09 -3.57 0.73
CA PRO A 19 7.48 -2.18 0.57
C PRO A 19 6.86 -1.37 1.72
N GLY A 20 7.71 -0.82 2.58
CA GLY A 20 7.32 0.09 3.66
C GLY A 20 8.03 1.42 3.51
N THR A 21 7.46 2.45 4.12
CA THR A 21 8.02 3.80 4.21
C THR A 21 8.53 4.06 5.63
N PRO A 22 9.46 5.00 5.83
CA PRO A 22 9.94 5.38 7.16
C PRO A 22 8.81 5.81 8.11
N GLU A 23 7.78 6.48 7.59
CA GLU A 23 6.64 7.03 8.33
C GLU A 23 5.54 5.99 8.60
N ASN A 24 5.67 4.77 8.08
CA ASN A 24 4.64 3.72 8.11
C ASN A 24 3.30 4.12 7.46
N LEU A 25 3.30 5.14 6.59
CA LEU A 25 2.17 5.53 5.76
C LEU A 25 2.46 5.21 4.28
N PRO A 26 1.50 4.69 3.51
CA PRO A 26 1.72 4.46 2.10
C PRO A 26 1.91 5.80 1.36
N VAL A 27 2.68 5.76 0.28
CA VAL A 27 2.75 6.88 -0.68
C VAL A 27 1.69 6.63 -1.74
N ILE A 28 0.72 7.55 -1.82
CA ILE A 28 -0.41 7.54 -2.75
C ILE A 28 -0.53 8.95 -3.34
N SER A 29 0.23 9.24 -4.39
CA SER A 29 0.34 10.59 -4.93
C SER A 29 0.80 10.63 -6.39
N ALA A 30 0.58 11.76 -7.06
CA ALA A 30 1.36 12.09 -8.26
C ALA A 30 2.84 12.27 -7.87
N HIS A 31 3.75 11.98 -8.78
CA HIS A 31 5.17 12.24 -8.59
C HIS A 31 5.44 13.75 -8.70
N PRO A 32 6.23 14.36 -7.80
CA PRO A 32 6.37 15.82 -7.74
C PRO A 32 7.03 16.45 -8.98
N THR A 33 7.86 15.70 -9.69
CA THR A 33 8.66 16.21 -10.83
C THR A 33 8.45 15.46 -12.14
N ILE A 34 7.82 14.29 -12.12
CA ILE A 34 7.68 13.44 -13.32
C ILE A 34 6.21 13.48 -13.73
N GLN A 35 5.94 14.10 -14.87
CA GLN A 35 4.58 14.23 -15.39
C GLN A 35 3.96 12.86 -15.67
N ASN A 36 2.67 12.73 -15.39
CA ASN A 36 1.88 11.51 -15.60
C ASN A 36 2.39 10.25 -14.86
N LEU A 37 3.24 10.41 -13.83
CA LEU A 37 3.63 9.33 -12.93
C LEU A 37 2.85 9.42 -11.61
N TYR A 38 2.27 8.30 -11.20
CA TYR A 38 1.54 8.17 -9.95
C TYR A 38 2.08 6.99 -9.14
N LEU A 39 2.12 7.15 -7.83
CA LEU A 39 2.63 6.19 -6.87
C LEU A 39 1.46 5.66 -6.04
N ASN A 40 1.47 4.36 -5.79
CA ASN A 40 0.56 3.68 -4.86
C ASN A 40 1.32 2.50 -4.24
N THR A 41 2.15 2.79 -3.24
CA THR A 41 3.12 1.84 -2.65
C THR A 41 3.34 2.13 -1.16
N GLY A 42 4.17 1.32 -0.49
CA GLY A 42 4.57 1.58 0.89
C GLY A 42 3.62 1.05 1.97
N HIS A 43 2.60 0.28 1.60
CA HIS A 43 1.58 -0.23 2.53
C HIS A 43 2.07 -1.30 3.53
N PHE A 44 3.31 -1.77 3.37
CA PHE A 44 3.94 -2.80 4.20
C PHE A 44 3.06 -4.04 4.43
N ARG A 45 2.47 -4.17 5.63
CA ARG A 45 1.64 -5.32 6.05
C ARG A 45 0.15 -5.12 5.80
N TYR A 46 -0.26 -3.90 5.43
CA TYR A 46 -1.68 -3.50 5.34
C TYR A 46 -2.16 -3.32 3.89
N GLY A 47 -1.35 -3.64 2.88
CA GLY A 47 -1.70 -3.47 1.47
C GLY A 47 -3.03 -4.10 1.08
N LEU A 48 -3.31 -5.34 1.55
CA LEU A 48 -4.57 -6.01 1.26
C LEU A 48 -5.77 -5.30 1.91
N THR A 49 -5.64 -4.92 3.18
CA THR A 49 -6.70 -4.24 3.94
C THR A 49 -7.01 -2.86 3.35
N MET A 50 -5.98 -2.14 2.93
CA MET A 50 -6.10 -0.77 2.42
C MET A 50 -6.39 -0.68 0.92
N ALA A 51 -6.26 -1.79 0.18
CA ALA A 51 -6.35 -1.80 -1.28
C ALA A 51 -7.57 -1.04 -1.86
N PRO A 52 -8.82 -1.21 -1.36
CA PRO A 52 -9.96 -0.50 -1.93
C PRO A 52 -9.86 1.02 -1.79
N ALA A 53 -9.48 1.51 -0.61
CA ALA A 53 -9.35 2.94 -0.35
C ALA A 53 -8.15 3.54 -1.09
N SER A 54 -7.02 2.82 -1.15
CA SER A 54 -5.84 3.26 -1.90
C SER A 54 -6.10 3.33 -3.41
N ALA A 55 -6.85 2.37 -3.96
CA ALA A 55 -7.27 2.39 -5.37
C ALA A 55 -8.18 3.59 -5.66
N ALA A 56 -9.19 3.82 -4.82
CA ALA A 56 -10.08 4.97 -4.98
C ALA A 56 -9.32 6.31 -4.92
N LEU A 57 -8.38 6.44 -3.98
CA LEU A 57 -7.56 7.65 -3.83
C LEU A 57 -6.67 7.89 -5.06
N VAL A 58 -5.90 6.90 -5.50
CA VAL A 58 -5.00 7.10 -6.65
C VAL A 58 -5.77 7.37 -7.94
N THR A 59 -6.94 6.75 -8.14
CA THR A 59 -7.80 7.02 -9.30
C THR A 59 -8.36 8.43 -9.27
N ALA A 60 -8.83 8.93 -8.12
CA ALA A 60 -9.30 10.32 -8.01
C ALA A 60 -8.18 11.31 -8.39
N LEU A 61 -6.95 11.07 -7.91
CA LEU A 61 -5.78 11.89 -8.26
C LEU A 61 -5.42 11.81 -9.75
N MET A 62 -5.59 10.64 -10.38
CA MET A 62 -5.34 10.44 -11.81
C MET A 62 -6.37 11.16 -12.69
N CYS A 63 -7.64 11.15 -12.29
CA CYS A 63 -8.74 11.73 -13.05
C CYS A 63 -8.94 13.23 -12.79
N GLY A 64 -8.26 13.80 -11.79
CA GLY A 64 -8.46 15.19 -11.37
C GLY A 64 -9.75 15.37 -10.53
N ASP A 65 -10.28 14.28 -9.98
CA ASP A 65 -11.45 14.31 -9.11
C ASP A 65 -11.06 14.73 -7.69
N THR A 66 -12.06 15.19 -6.91
CA THR A 66 -11.85 15.45 -5.47
C THR A 66 -11.78 14.13 -4.70
N PRO A 67 -10.67 13.84 -3.99
CA PRO A 67 -10.57 12.63 -3.18
C PRO A 67 -11.58 12.59 -2.02
N SER A 68 -12.03 11.39 -1.66
CA SER A 68 -12.96 11.19 -0.52
C SER A 68 -12.30 11.28 0.85
N ILE A 69 -10.97 11.27 0.91
CA ILE A 69 -10.15 11.43 2.12
C ILE A 69 -9.03 12.44 1.82
N ASP A 70 -8.49 13.08 2.86
CA ASP A 70 -7.32 13.97 2.71
C ASP A 70 -6.12 13.18 2.18
N ALA A 71 -5.59 13.62 1.03
CA ALA A 71 -4.45 13.00 0.35
C ALA A 71 -3.10 13.46 0.91
N THR A 72 -3.07 14.57 1.67
CA THR A 72 -1.84 15.23 2.14
C THR A 72 -0.89 14.29 2.89
N PRO A 73 -1.35 13.41 3.81
CA PRO A 73 -0.46 12.50 4.54
C PRO A 73 0.21 11.43 3.66
N TYR A 74 -0.26 11.22 2.44
CA TYR A 74 0.20 10.17 1.53
C TYR A 74 1.08 10.70 0.39
N GLN A 75 1.52 11.95 0.47
CA GLN A 75 2.32 12.55 -0.58
C GLN A 75 3.74 11.99 -0.62
N CYS A 76 4.25 11.83 -1.84
CA CYS A 76 5.66 11.58 -2.06
C CYS A 76 6.47 12.84 -1.76
N HIS A 77 7.31 12.78 -0.73
CA HIS A 77 8.32 13.79 -0.46
C HIS A 77 9.60 13.35 -1.19
N ALA A 78 10.01 14.13 -2.19
CA ALA A 78 11.29 13.97 -2.86
C ALA A 78 12.42 14.60 -2.03
#